data_AF-A0A2M7MHS5-F1
#
_entry.id   AF-A0A2M7MHS5-F1
#
_cell.length_a   1.000
_cell.length_b   1.000
_cell.length_c   1.000
_cell.angle_alpha   90.00
_cell.angle_beta   90.00
_cell.angle_gamma   90.00
#
_symmetry.space_group_name_H-M   'P 1'
#
loop_
_entity.id
_entity.type
_entity.pdbx_description
1 polymer ?
#
loop_
_entity_poly.entity_id
_entity_poly.type
_entity_poly.pdbx_seq_one_letter_code
_entity_poly.pdbx_strand_id
1 'polypeptide(L)'
;LAKRCRKYYLGLTTITQDVNDFLGSPYGKAIVTNSAMQLLLRQSTAAIDVVAQTFMLTQGERYLLLEAGVGEGIFFAGSKHVAIKVVASYTEDQIITTDPRQLLEIQEAKEEFNREREGKQL
;
A
#
# COMPACT_ATOMS: atom_id res chain seq x y z
N LEU A 1 5.50 -12.97 16.89
CA LEU A 1 6.10 -13.36 15.60
C LEU A 1 7.23 -12.41 15.19
N ALA A 2 7.00 -11.11 15.04
CA ALA A 2 7.99 -10.12 14.57
C ALA A 2 9.42 -10.26 15.12
N LYS A 3 9.61 -10.52 16.43
CA LYS A 3 10.94 -10.68 17.06
C LYS A 3 11.68 -11.99 16.72
N ARG A 4 11.00 -13.01 16.20
CA ARG A 4 11.57 -14.35 15.97
C ARG A 4 11.54 -14.79 14.49
N CYS A 5 10.75 -14.15 13.63
CA CYS A 5 10.58 -14.53 12.22
C CYS A 5 11.91 -14.73 11.48
N ARG A 6 12.91 -13.85 11.72
CA ARG A 6 14.24 -13.95 11.08
C ARG A 6 14.96 -15.26 11.38
N LYS A 7 14.79 -15.84 12.58
CA LYS A 7 15.42 -17.12 12.96
C LYS A 7 14.88 -18.29 12.12
N TYR A 8 13.66 -18.17 11.62
CA TYR A 8 12.97 -19.23 10.88
C TYR A 8 12.88 -18.92 9.39
N TYR A 9 13.68 -17.97 8.88
CA TYR A 9 13.63 -17.52 7.48
C TYR A 9 12.23 -17.08 7.03
N LEU A 10 11.42 -16.56 7.96
CA LEU A 10 10.06 -16.12 7.70
C LEU A 10 10.03 -14.60 7.52
N GLY A 11 9.39 -14.14 6.44
CA GLY A 11 9.05 -12.74 6.22
C GLY A 11 7.69 -12.41 6.86
N LEU A 12 7.62 -11.26 7.54
CA LEU A 12 6.36 -10.72 8.04
C LEU A 12 6.13 -9.37 7.37
N THR A 13 5.04 -9.28 6.59
CA THR A 13 4.57 -8.03 6.00
C THR A 13 3.23 -7.67 6.65
N THR A 14 3.15 -6.49 7.22
CA THR A 14 1.92 -5.98 7.85
C THR A 14 1.44 -4.77 7.06
N ILE A 15 0.17 -4.78 6.69
CA ILE A 15 -0.48 -3.73 5.91
C ILE A 15 -1.68 -3.26 6.72
N THR A 16 -1.77 -1.96 6.97
CA THR A 16 -2.90 -1.34 7.69
C THR A 16 -3.30 -0.03 7.00
N GLN A 17 -4.59 0.27 7.01
CA GLN A 17 -5.14 1.56 6.57
C GLN A 17 -5.26 2.56 7.74
N ASP A 18 -5.38 2.06 8.97
CA ASP A 18 -5.40 2.87 10.18
C ASP A 18 -4.07 2.71 10.92
N VAL A 19 -3.22 3.73 10.79
CA VAL A 19 -1.92 3.75 11.44
C VAL A 19 -2.04 4.16 12.91
N ASN A 20 -3.04 4.97 13.28
CA ASN A 20 -3.24 5.42 14.65
C ASN A 20 -3.65 4.26 15.55
N ASP A 21 -4.62 3.45 15.13
CA ASP A 21 -5.04 2.28 15.89
C ASP A 21 -3.89 1.26 16.02
N PHE A 22 -3.17 1.05 14.92
CA PHE A 22 -2.01 0.15 14.91
C PHE A 22 -0.93 0.59 15.91
N LEU A 23 -0.59 1.88 15.94
CA LEU A 23 0.43 2.43 16.85
C LEU A 23 -0.06 2.58 18.29
N GLY A 24 -1.37 2.66 18.52
CA GLY A 24 -1.99 2.64 19.84
C GLY A 24 -1.82 1.29 20.56
N SER A 25 -1.69 0.20 19.80
CA SER A 25 -1.49 -1.14 20.34
C SER A 25 -0.05 -1.39 20.81
N PRO A 26 0.16 -2.07 21.97
CA PRO A 26 1.49 -2.46 22.43
C PRO A 26 2.21 -3.39 21.44
N TYR A 27 1.48 -4.10 20.59
CA TYR A 27 2.05 -4.99 19.58
C TYR A 27 2.46 -4.25 18.30
N GLY A 28 1.73 -3.21 17.89
CA GLY A 28 2.02 -2.49 16.65
C GLY A 28 3.37 -1.76 16.72
N LYS A 29 3.67 -1.10 17.85
CA LYS A 29 5.00 -0.52 18.08
C LYS A 29 6.13 -1.56 17.98
N ALA A 30 5.90 -2.77 18.50
CA ALA A 30 6.88 -3.85 18.42
C ALA A 30 7.08 -4.36 16.97
N ILE A 31 6.04 -4.33 16.14
CA ILE A 31 6.16 -4.68 14.72
C ILE A 31 6.98 -3.61 13.98
N VAL A 32 6.60 -2.35 14.10
CA VAL A 32 7.28 -1.21 13.44
C VAL A 32 8.78 -1.20 13.75
N THR A 33 9.13 -1.31 15.03
CA THR A 33 10.53 -1.26 15.49
C THR A 33 11.39 -2.44 15.05
N ASN A 34 10.79 -3.59 14.71
CA ASN A 34 11.53 -4.78 14.27
C ASN A 34 11.51 -5.00 12.75
N SER A 35 10.72 -4.20 12.04
CA SER A 35 10.68 -4.17 10.58
C SER A 35 11.92 -3.48 10.01
N ALA A 36 12.63 -4.17 9.11
CA ALA A 36 13.82 -3.62 8.45
C ALA A 36 13.47 -2.66 7.31
N MET A 37 12.27 -2.82 6.74
CA MET A 37 11.72 -1.99 5.67
C MET A 37 10.34 -1.51 6.09
N GLN A 38 10.03 -0.26 5.79
CA GLN A 38 8.73 0.33 6.05
C GLN A 38 8.33 1.13 4.81
N LEU A 39 7.03 1.18 4.53
CA LEU A 39 6.47 1.96 3.43
C LEU A 39 5.30 2.77 3.98
N LEU A 40 5.40 4.09 3.92
CA LEU A 40 4.33 5.00 4.28
C LEU A 40 3.80 5.62 3.00
N LEU A 41 2.53 5.34 2.69
CA LEU A 41 1.80 6.02 1.60
C LEU A 41 1.09 7.25 2.16
N ARG A 42 0.31 7.93 1.31
CA ARG A 42 -0.50 9.11 1.68
C ARG A 42 -1.20 8.95 3.04
N GLN A 43 -1.01 9.94 3.91
CA GLN A 43 -1.59 9.96 5.25
C GLN A 43 -2.66 11.05 5.37
N SER A 44 -3.57 10.88 6.33
CA SER A 44 -4.54 11.91 6.70
C SER A 44 -3.92 12.93 7.66
N THR A 45 -4.46 14.14 7.69
CA THR A 45 -4.06 15.20 8.64
C THR A 45 -4.25 14.79 10.11
N ALA A 46 -5.16 13.86 10.39
CA ALA A 46 -5.41 13.36 11.74
C ALA A 46 -4.36 12.32 12.22
N ALA A 47 -3.69 11.63 11.30
CA ALA A 47 -2.67 10.62 11.63
C ALA A 47 -1.24 11.13 11.48
N ILE A 48 -1.04 12.18 10.67
CA ILE A 48 0.29 12.60 10.24
C ILE A 48 1.24 12.95 11.41
N ASP A 49 0.74 13.54 12.50
CA ASP A 49 1.59 13.96 13.62
C ASP A 49 2.12 12.76 14.42
N VAL A 50 1.27 11.75 14.63
CA VAL A 50 1.65 10.50 15.30
C VAL A 50 2.65 9.71 14.44
N VAL A 51 2.41 9.67 13.13
CA VAL A 51 3.30 9.04 12.16
C VAL A 51 4.65 9.77 12.11
N ALA A 52 4.65 11.10 12.02
CA ALA A 52 5.85 11.90 12.01
C ALA A 52 6.71 11.68 13.25
N GLN A 53 6.10 11.63 14.44
CA GLN A 53 6.81 11.36 15.67
C GLN A 53 7.35 9.92 15.73
N THR A 54 6.56 8.94 15.32
CA THR A 54 6.91 7.52 15.42
C THR A 54 8.02 7.12 14.45
N PHE A 55 7.99 7.66 13.24
CA PHE A 55 8.95 7.36 12.18
C PHE A 55 10.05 8.43 12.05
N MET A 56 10.10 9.40 12.98
CA MET A 56 11.09 10.49 13.02
C MET A 56 11.18 11.25 11.69
N LEU A 57 10.02 11.60 11.13
CA LEU A 57 9.94 12.30 9.86
C LEU A 57 10.37 13.75 10.01
N THR A 58 11.04 14.26 8.97
CA THR A 58 11.29 15.68 8.80
C THR A 58 10.00 16.40 8.38
N GLN A 59 9.99 17.73 8.52
CA GLN A 59 8.86 18.53 8.06
C GLN A 59 8.60 18.36 6.55
N GLY A 60 9.65 18.24 5.73
CA GLY A 60 9.51 18.02 4.29
C GLY A 60 8.83 16.69 3.96
N GLU A 61 9.24 15.62 4.65
CA GLU A 61 8.63 14.29 4.51
C GLU A 61 7.16 14.27 4.98
N ARG A 62 6.87 15.02 6.05
CA ARG A 62 5.50 15.22 6.54
C ARG A 62 4.61 15.83 5.45
N TYR A 63 5.06 16.90 4.80
CA TYR A 63 4.33 17.52 3.70
C TYR A 63 4.19 16.60 2.50
N LEU A 64 5.25 15.87 2.15
CA LEU A 64 5.21 14.89 1.06
C LEU A 64 4.11 13.83 1.27
N LEU A 65 3.96 13.30 2.50
CA LEU A 65 2.92 12.31 2.79
C LEU A 65 1.50 12.89 2.79
N LEU A 66 1.33 14.19 3.06
CA LEU A 66 0.03 14.86 3.01
C LEU A 66 -0.42 15.13 1.57
N GLU A 67 0.54 15.47 0.70
CA GLU A 67 0.30 15.83 -0.71
C GLU A 67 0.43 14.64 -1.67
N ALA A 68 0.96 13.50 -1.21
CA ALA A 68 1.18 12.31 -2.02
C ALA A 68 -0.08 11.85 -2.76
N GLY A 69 0.07 11.50 -4.04
CA GLY A 69 -0.97 10.85 -4.83
C GLY A 69 -1.16 9.37 -4.47
N VAL A 70 -2.07 8.71 -5.20
CA VAL A 70 -2.24 7.26 -5.11
C VAL A 70 -0.95 6.58 -5.61
N GLY A 71 -0.43 5.65 -4.80
CA GLY A 71 0.83 4.95 -5.10
C GLY A 71 2.10 5.72 -4.75
N GLU A 72 1.99 6.96 -4.28
CA GLU A 72 3.14 7.78 -3.86
C GLU A 72 3.33 7.73 -2.34
N GLY A 73 4.59 7.82 -1.90
CA GLY A 73 4.92 7.76 -0.48
C GLY A 73 6.40 7.77 -0.19
N ILE A 74 6.76 7.37 1.03
CA ILE A 74 8.13 7.29 1.53
C ILE A 74 8.46 5.85 1.87
N PHE A 75 9.57 5.38 1.32
CA PHE A 75 10.17 4.09 1.62
C PHE A 75 11.36 4.24 2.57
N PHE A 76 11.34 3.44 3.63
CA PHE A 76 12.36 3.40 4.67
C PHE A 76 13.16 2.12 4.53
N ALA A 77 14.48 2.26 4.39
CA ALA A 77 15.43 1.15 4.41
C ALA A 77 16.51 1.44 5.44
N GLY A 78 16.32 0.94 6.66
CA GLY A 78 17.15 1.32 7.80
C GLY A 78 17.02 2.81 8.11
N SER A 79 18.13 3.56 7.97
CA SER A 79 18.18 5.01 8.20
C SER A 79 17.93 5.86 6.96
N LYS A 80 17.72 5.24 5.79
CA LYS A 80 17.50 5.96 4.54
C LYS A 80 16.00 6.10 4.28
N HIS A 81 15.59 7.33 3.98
CA HIS A 81 14.23 7.66 3.56
C HIS A 81 14.27 8.09 2.11
N VAL A 82 13.41 7.51 1.27
CA VAL A 82 13.36 7.79 -0.16
C VAL A 82 11.92 7.97 -0.59
N ALA A 83 11.62 9.02 -1.34
CA ALA A 83 10.31 9.18 -1.97
C ALA A 83 10.16 8.14 -3.08
N ILE A 84 9.03 7.44 -3.11
CA ILE A 84 8.74 6.42 -4.13
C ILE A 84 7.37 6.65 -4.77
N LYS A 85 7.24 6.16 -6.00
CA LYS A 85 5.97 6.04 -6.71
C LYS A 85 5.84 4.61 -7.24
N VAL A 86 4.84 3.91 -6.76
CA VAL A 86 4.50 2.55 -7.17
C VAL A 86 3.51 2.64 -8.33
N VAL A 87 3.83 1.99 -9.43
CA VAL A 87 2.97 1.87 -10.61
C VAL A 87 2.74 0.39 -10.90
N ALA A 88 1.48 0.01 -11.11
CA ALA A 88 1.13 -1.33 -11.55
C ALA A 88 1.37 -1.45 -13.05
N SER A 89 1.82 -2.63 -13.50
CA SER A 89 1.76 -2.96 -14.92
C SER A 89 0.30 -3.13 -15.37
N TYR A 90 0.04 -2.95 -16.67
CA TYR A 90 -1.30 -3.13 -17.24
C TYR A 90 -1.90 -4.50 -16.90
N THR A 91 -1.09 -5.56 -16.93
CA THR A 91 -1.54 -6.92 -16.62
C THR A 91 -1.87 -7.09 -15.14
N GLU A 92 -1.07 -6.52 -14.23
CA GLU A 92 -1.37 -6.58 -12.80
C GLU A 92 -2.64 -5.80 -12.48
N ASP A 93 -2.81 -4.62 -13.06
CA ASP A 93 -3.97 -3.75 -12.84
C ASP A 93 -5.29 -4.45 -13.19
N GLN A 94 -5.35 -5.16 -14.33
CA GLN A 94 -6.54 -5.94 -14.70
C GLN A 94 -6.88 -7.07 -13.73
N ILE A 95 -5.89 -7.63 -13.03
CA ILE A 95 -6.08 -8.76 -12.11
C ILE A 95 -6.45 -8.28 -10.72
N ILE A 96 -5.83 -7.18 -10.26
CA ILE A 96 -5.94 -6.71 -8.87
C ILE A 96 -6.95 -5.56 -8.71
N THR A 97 -7.44 -4.97 -9.80
CA THR A 97 -8.32 -3.81 -9.70
C THR A 97 -9.53 -4.11 -8.82
N THR A 98 -9.75 -3.20 -7.89
CA THR A 98 -10.90 -3.21 -6.99
C THR A 98 -11.82 -2.03 -7.28
N ASP A 99 -11.54 -1.26 -8.35
CA ASP A 99 -12.38 -0.14 -8.76
C ASP A 99 -13.67 -0.69 -9.39
N PRO A 100 -14.85 -0.42 -8.78
CA PRO A 100 -16.13 -0.89 -9.30
C PRO A 100 -16.38 -0.47 -10.75
N ARG A 101 -15.87 0.70 -11.17
CA ARG A 101 -16.06 1.20 -12.55
C ARG A 101 -15.27 0.38 -13.55
N GLN A 102 -13.99 0.11 -13.27
CA GLN A 102 -13.16 -0.72 -14.13
C GLN A 102 -13.67 -2.16 -14.20
N LEU A 103 -14.19 -2.69 -13.08
CA LEU A 103 -14.79 -4.04 -13.06
C LEU A 103 -16.04 -4.13 -13.94
N LEU A 104 -16.88 -3.09 -13.95
CA LEU A 104 -18.05 -3.01 -14.84
C LEU A 104 -17.64 -2.93 -16.31
N GLU A 105 -16.67 -2.08 -16.65
CA GLU A 105 -16.13 -1.99 -18.02
C GLU A 105 -15.55 -3.32 -18.50
N ILE A 106 -14.83 -4.05 -17.63
CA ILE A 106 -14.28 -5.38 -17.93
C ILE A 106 -15.41 -6.40 -18.11
N GLN A 107 -16.51 -6.31 -17.35
CA GLN A 107 -17.69 -7.18 -17.52
C GLN A 107 -18.40 -6.92 -18.84
N GLU A 108 -18.68 -5.65 -19.16
CA GLU A 108 -19.33 -5.25 -20.41
C GLU A 108 -18.51 -5.70 -21.63
N ALA A 109 -17.19 -5.48 -21.61
CA ALA A 109 -16.28 -5.92 -22.67
C ALA A 109 -16.25 -7.46 -22.83
N LYS A 110 -16.35 -8.22 -21.73
CA LYS A 110 -16.44 -9.69 -21.78
C LYS A 110 -17.77 -10.17 -22.36
N GLU A 111 -18.87 -9.52 -22.01
CA GLU A 111 -20.20 -9.85 -22.54
C GLU A 111 -20.33 -9.52 -24.02
N GLU A 112 -19.74 -8.41 -24.47
CA GLU A 112 -19.67 -8.04 -25.88
C GLU A 112 -18.81 -9.04 -26.68
N PHE A 113 -17.62 -9.39 -26.17
CA PHE A 113 -16.75 -10.39 -26.80
C PHE A 113 -17.41 -11.78 -26.93
N ASN A 114 -18.14 -12.22 -25.91
CA ASN A 114 -18.87 -13.50 -25.98
C ASN A 114 -20.00 -13.45 -27.02
N ARG A 115 -20.76 -12.35 -27.08
CA ARG A 115 -21.80 -12.17 -28.11
C ARG A 115 -21.24 -12.17 -29.53
N GLU A 116 -20.08 -11.54 -29.75
CA GLU A 116 -19.42 -11.58 -31.06
C GLU A 116 -18.89 -12.97 -31.44
N ARG A 117 -18.44 -13.77 -30.46
CA ARG A 117 -18.00 -15.16 -30.72
C ARG A 117 -19.16 -16.08 -31.04
N GLU A 118 -20.28 -15.95 -30.34
CA GLU A 118 -21.49 -16.74 -30.60
C GLU A 118 -22.13 -16.35 -31.95
N GLY A 119 -22.14 -15.06 -32.30
CA GLY A 119 -22.65 -14.57 -33.58
C GLY A 119 -21.80 -14.95 -34.82
N LYS A 120 -20.52 -15.32 -34.64
CA LYS A 120 -19.64 -15.82 -35.72
C LYS A 120 -19.69 -17.34 -35.91
N GLN A 121 -20.45 -18.05 -35.08
CA GLN A 121 -20.56 -19.52 -35.12
C GLN A 121 -21.88 -20.02 -35.74
N LEU A 122 -22.74 -19.09 -36.18
CA LEU A 122 -23.95 -19.30 -36.98
C LEU A 122 -23.71 -18.81 -38.42
#